data_AF-A0A9N9KDA2-F1
#
_entry.id   AF-A0A9N9KDA2-F1
#
_cell.length_a   1.000
_cell.length_b   1.000
_cell.length_c   1.000
_cell.angle_alpha   90.00
_cell.angle_beta   90.00
_cell.angle_gamma   90.00
#
_symmetry.space_group_name_H-M   'P 1'
#
loop_
_entity.id
_entity.type
_entity.pdbx_description
1 polymer ?
#
loop_
_entity_poly.entity_id
_entity_poly.type
_entity_poly.pdbx_seq_one_letter_code
_entity_poly.pdbx_strand_id
1 'polypeptide(L)'
;CTDKYVVDNATKKVEKDHKKAVALPLVQDAASPDKCKEIVSKQKDDGCIELDDSVCKELDTPKEDIITTIQKKITNNKLKVPDLSSSLATAVNLSYLKNLAPHHEGVWKDKYDKAREYLSKQIGDKNAEEELIKCADEYVVDKATDKVIEEKKRDVIDLKKDEIPKEPVDRGFFGKLYDTASSKTGEVVDQVKNLFTSNKYKPDDHEKAEALVIIEETATPEKCEEI
;
A
#
# COMPACT_ATOMS: atom_id res chain seq x y z
N CYS A 1 -2.34 -31.60 12.33
CA CYS A 1 -2.00 -31.37 10.92
C CYS A 1 -2.85 -30.21 10.41
N THR A 2 -2.65 -29.02 10.98
CA THR A 2 -3.41 -27.81 10.62
C THR A 2 -2.53 -26.57 10.54
N ASP A 3 -1.22 -26.68 10.79
CA ASP A 3 -0.46 -25.52 11.25
C ASP A 3 0.29 -24.78 10.15
N LYS A 4 0.90 -25.45 9.16
CA LYS A 4 1.80 -24.74 8.24
C LYS A 4 1.08 -23.74 7.31
N TYR A 5 -0.06 -24.12 6.74
CA TYR A 5 -0.82 -23.23 5.83
C TYR A 5 -1.46 -22.04 6.54
N VAL A 6 -1.97 -22.24 7.75
CA VAL A 6 -2.60 -21.17 8.55
C VAL A 6 -1.54 -20.18 9.04
N VAL A 7 -0.40 -20.69 9.49
CA VAL A 7 0.75 -19.87 9.89
C VAL A 7 1.29 -19.06 8.71
N ASP A 8 1.53 -19.67 7.54
CA ASP A 8 2.04 -18.96 6.36
C ASP A 8 1.10 -17.83 5.89
N ASN A 9 -0.22 -18.04 5.93
CA ASN A 9 -1.20 -17.04 5.53
C ASN A 9 -1.35 -15.92 6.58
N ALA A 10 -1.20 -16.25 7.86
CA ALA A 10 -1.17 -15.28 8.95
C ALA A 10 0.08 -14.40 8.86
N THR A 11 1.26 -14.98 8.62
CA THR A 11 2.53 -14.24 8.48
C THR A 11 2.49 -13.27 7.30
N LYS A 12 2.03 -13.71 6.12
CA LYS A 12 1.84 -12.83 4.95
C LYS A 12 0.88 -11.68 5.20
N LYS A 13 -0.18 -11.93 5.98
CA LYS A 13 -1.15 -10.89 6.36
C LYS A 13 -0.53 -9.86 7.30
N VAL A 14 0.22 -10.31 8.31
CA VAL A 14 0.91 -9.43 9.27
C VAL A 14 1.93 -8.54 8.57
N GLU A 15 2.72 -9.07 7.63
CA GLU A 15 3.64 -8.28 6.82
C GLU A 15 2.93 -7.24 5.96
N LYS A 16 1.81 -7.62 5.31
CA LYS A 16 0.99 -6.68 4.53
C LYS A 16 0.42 -5.57 5.40
N ASP A 17 -0.11 -5.91 6.56
CA ASP A 17 -0.71 -4.94 7.48
C ASP A 17 0.35 -4.00 8.07
N HIS A 18 1.56 -4.48 8.36
CA HIS A 18 2.68 -3.65 8.79
C HIS A 18 3.13 -2.67 7.71
N LYS A 19 3.33 -3.14 6.46
CA LYS A 19 3.68 -2.28 5.32
C LYS A 19 2.66 -1.18 5.08
N LYS A 20 1.36 -1.52 5.19
CA LYS A 20 0.28 -0.53 5.10
C LYS A 20 0.32 0.49 6.22
N ALA A 21 0.56 0.07 7.46
CA ALA A 21 0.61 0.97 8.60
C ALA A 21 1.71 2.04 8.47
N VAL A 22 2.81 1.71 7.80
CA VAL A 22 3.92 2.64 7.52
C VAL A 22 3.64 3.50 6.29
N ALA A 23 3.05 2.93 5.24
CA ALA A 23 2.83 3.64 3.96
C ALA A 23 1.61 4.57 3.97
N LEU A 24 0.54 4.20 4.67
CA LEU A 24 -0.73 4.95 4.65
C LEU A 24 -0.60 6.39 5.18
N PRO A 25 0.13 6.67 6.29
CA PRO A 25 0.34 8.06 6.74
C PRO A 25 1.01 8.93 5.67
N LEU A 26 1.99 8.39 4.95
CA LEU A 26 2.69 9.12 3.89
C LEU A 26 1.76 9.48 2.72
N VAL A 27 0.85 8.56 2.37
CA VAL A 27 -0.20 8.84 1.38
C VAL A 27 -1.13 9.94 1.88
N GLN A 28 -1.53 9.88 3.15
CA GLN A 28 -2.42 10.88 3.76
C GLN A 28 -1.79 12.27 3.84
N ASP A 29 -0.49 12.34 4.14
CA ASP A 29 0.28 13.59 4.17
C ASP A 29 0.46 14.18 2.76
N ALA A 30 0.57 13.33 1.73
CA ALA A 30 0.67 13.76 0.34
C ALA A 30 -0.68 14.18 -0.28
N ALA A 31 -1.80 13.87 0.37
CA ALA A 31 -3.12 14.13 -0.17
C ALA A 31 -3.43 15.64 -0.24
N SER A 32 -3.81 16.10 -1.43
CA SER A 32 -4.11 17.52 -1.67
C SER A 32 -5.56 17.89 -1.35
N PRO A 33 -5.82 19.03 -0.67
CA PRO A 33 -7.18 19.53 -0.47
C PRO A 33 -7.86 19.91 -1.79
N ASP A 34 -7.11 20.34 -2.81
CA ASP A 34 -7.68 20.72 -4.11
C ASP A 34 -8.17 19.50 -4.89
N LYS A 35 -7.52 18.34 -4.69
CA LYS A 35 -8.01 17.06 -5.21
C LYS A 35 -9.34 16.68 -4.58
N CYS A 36 -9.47 16.86 -3.27
CA CYS A 36 -10.72 16.60 -2.56
C CYS A 36 -11.85 17.47 -3.12
N LYS A 37 -11.60 18.77 -3.33
CA LYS A 37 -12.56 19.70 -3.96
C LYS A 37 -12.95 19.25 -5.36
N GLU A 38 -11.98 18.83 -6.18
CA GLU A 38 -12.22 18.34 -7.53
C GLU A 38 -13.17 17.13 -7.53
N ILE A 39 -12.90 16.12 -6.69
CA ILE A 39 -13.75 14.92 -6.55
C ILE A 39 -15.17 15.33 -6.17
N VAL A 40 -15.34 16.12 -5.11
CA VAL A 40 -16.68 16.48 -4.62
C VAL A 40 -17.42 17.47 -5.53
N SER A 41 -16.69 18.25 -6.34
CA SER A 41 -17.30 19.15 -7.35
C SER A 41 -18.01 18.39 -8.47
N LYS A 42 -17.62 17.14 -8.71
CA LYS A 42 -18.22 16.24 -9.72
C LYS A 42 -19.45 15.50 -9.20
N GLN A 43 -19.85 15.75 -7.95
CA GLN A 43 -21.05 15.16 -7.37
C GLN A 43 -22.31 15.73 -8.04
N LYS A 44 -23.18 14.85 -8.52
CA LYS A 44 -24.49 15.18 -9.09
C LYS A 44 -25.51 15.51 -8.01
N ASP A 45 -26.65 16.05 -8.43
CA ASP A 45 -27.73 16.44 -7.50
C ASP A 45 -28.33 15.26 -6.72
N ASP A 46 -28.26 14.05 -7.27
CA ASP A 46 -28.69 12.82 -6.61
C ASP A 46 -27.69 12.28 -5.57
N GLY A 47 -26.48 12.85 -5.51
CA GLY A 47 -25.38 12.43 -4.64
C GLY A 47 -24.35 11.50 -5.29
N CYS A 48 -24.59 11.04 -6.52
CA CYS A 48 -23.65 10.20 -7.28
C CYS A 48 -22.35 10.96 -7.59
N ILE A 49 -21.21 10.29 -7.48
CA ILE A 49 -19.90 10.85 -7.84
C ILE A 49 -19.24 9.94 -8.89
N GLU A 50 -18.99 10.49 -10.07
CA GLU A 50 -18.29 9.76 -11.12
C GLU A 50 -16.79 9.64 -10.81
N LEU A 51 -16.21 8.47 -11.15
CA LEU A 51 -14.77 8.27 -11.11
C LEU A 51 -14.14 9.10 -12.22
N ASP A 52 -13.23 9.98 -11.83
CA ASP A 52 -12.47 10.82 -12.74
C ASP A 52 -11.03 10.34 -12.92
N ASP A 53 -10.40 10.82 -14.00
CA ASP A 53 -9.06 10.39 -14.39
C ASP A 53 -7.99 10.68 -13.34
N SER A 54 -8.19 11.66 -12.47
CA SER A 54 -7.18 12.00 -11.48
C SER A 54 -7.09 10.98 -10.34
N VAL A 55 -8.23 10.48 -9.86
CA VAL A 55 -8.27 9.35 -8.92
C VAL A 55 -7.68 8.10 -9.57
N CYS A 56 -7.97 7.86 -10.85
CA CYS A 56 -7.41 6.73 -11.60
C CYS A 56 -5.87 6.82 -11.72
N LYS A 57 -5.33 8.02 -11.96
CA LYS A 57 -3.87 8.27 -12.03
C LYS A 57 -3.18 8.08 -10.69
N GLU A 58 -3.82 8.47 -9.58
CA GLU A 58 -3.25 8.27 -8.26
C GLU A 58 -3.18 6.79 -7.89
N LEU A 59 -4.20 6.01 -8.26
CA LEU A 59 -4.23 4.57 -8.08
C LEU A 59 -3.48 3.78 -9.17
N ASP A 60 -2.88 4.49 -10.14
CA ASP A 60 -2.17 3.95 -11.31
C ASP A 60 -2.94 2.80 -11.99
N THR A 61 -4.26 2.97 -12.15
CA THR A 61 -5.15 1.94 -12.71
C THR A 61 -6.29 2.59 -13.48
N PRO A 62 -6.64 2.12 -14.69
CA PRO A 62 -7.75 2.70 -15.45
C PRO A 62 -9.10 2.39 -14.77
N LYS A 63 -10.07 3.27 -15.01
CA LYS A 63 -11.42 3.21 -14.41
C LYS A 63 -12.09 1.84 -14.57
N GLU A 64 -12.05 1.26 -15.77
CA GLU A 64 -12.69 -0.03 -16.05
C GLU A 64 -12.08 -1.17 -15.22
N ASP A 65 -10.76 -1.17 -15.05
CA ASP A 65 -10.05 -2.18 -14.27
C ASP A 65 -10.34 -2.04 -12.77
N ILE A 66 -10.47 -0.80 -12.26
CA ILE A 66 -10.88 -0.54 -10.88
C ILE A 66 -12.27 -1.14 -10.62
N ILE A 67 -13.25 -0.76 -11.45
CA ILE A 67 -14.64 -1.18 -11.32
C ILE A 67 -14.75 -2.70 -11.42
N THR A 68 -14.13 -3.32 -12.43
CA THR A 68 -14.19 -4.76 -12.64
C THR A 68 -13.49 -5.54 -11.53
N THR A 69 -12.38 -5.03 -10.99
CA THR A 69 -11.67 -5.69 -9.88
C THR A 69 -12.50 -5.69 -8.60
N ILE A 70 -13.09 -4.54 -8.25
CA ILE A 70 -13.96 -4.45 -7.05
C ILE A 70 -15.19 -5.34 -7.24
N GLN A 71 -15.82 -5.30 -8.42
CA GLN A 71 -16.97 -6.13 -8.73
C GLN A 71 -16.68 -7.63 -8.62
N LYS A 72 -15.48 -8.09 -9.02
CA LYS A 72 -15.05 -9.49 -8.86
C LYS A 72 -14.83 -9.91 -7.40
N LYS A 73 -14.42 -8.97 -6.54
CA LYS A 73 -14.19 -9.24 -5.11
C LYS A 73 -15.49 -9.31 -4.31
N ILE A 74 -16.53 -8.64 -4.77
CA ILE A 74 -17.83 -8.64 -4.13
C ILE A 74 -18.48 -10.02 -4.23
N THR A 75 -18.90 -10.54 -3.08
CA THR A 75 -19.55 -11.84 -2.94
C THR A 75 -21.06 -11.73 -2.95
N ASN A 76 -21.62 -10.59 -2.50
CA ASN A 76 -23.04 -10.35 -2.45
C ASN A 76 -23.71 -10.40 -3.82
N ASN A 77 -24.69 -11.29 -3.98
CA ASN A 77 -25.43 -11.42 -5.24
C ASN A 77 -26.29 -10.18 -5.57
N LYS A 78 -26.71 -9.40 -4.56
CA LYS A 78 -27.47 -8.16 -4.78
C LYS A 78 -26.64 -7.05 -5.42
N LEU A 79 -25.32 -7.18 -5.41
CA LEU A 79 -24.37 -6.23 -6.01
C LEU A 79 -23.87 -6.68 -7.39
N LYS A 80 -24.28 -7.86 -7.87
CA LYS A 80 -23.88 -8.39 -9.19
C LYS A 80 -24.82 -7.93 -10.32
N VAL A 81 -25.44 -6.76 -10.14
CA VAL A 81 -26.32 -6.15 -11.14
C VAL A 81 -25.50 -5.28 -12.12
N PRO A 82 -25.85 -5.25 -13.42
CA PRO A 82 -25.09 -4.52 -14.44
C PRO A 82 -24.98 -3.00 -14.18
N ASP A 83 -25.98 -2.41 -13.53
CA ASP A 83 -26.08 -0.95 -13.33
C ASP A 83 -25.31 -0.42 -12.11
N LEU A 84 -24.48 -1.25 -11.47
CA LEU A 84 -23.76 -0.85 -10.25
C LEU A 84 -22.53 0.03 -10.49
N SER A 85 -22.16 0.31 -11.75
CA SER A 85 -20.95 1.07 -12.11
C SER A 85 -20.87 2.44 -11.42
N SER A 86 -21.98 3.18 -11.40
CA SER A 86 -22.06 4.50 -10.73
C SER A 86 -21.91 4.40 -9.20
N SER A 87 -22.49 3.35 -8.60
CA SER A 87 -22.38 3.10 -7.15
C SER A 87 -20.98 2.61 -6.77
N LEU A 88 -20.34 1.81 -7.62
CA LEU A 88 -18.94 1.40 -7.47
C LEU A 88 -18.01 2.61 -7.57
N ALA A 89 -18.21 3.48 -8.56
CA ALA A 89 -17.44 4.71 -8.70
C ALA A 89 -17.62 5.65 -7.50
N THR A 90 -18.86 5.80 -7.03
CA THR A 90 -19.15 6.60 -5.84
C THR A 90 -18.47 5.99 -4.60
N ALA A 91 -18.53 4.67 -4.42
CA ALA A 91 -17.85 3.99 -3.32
C ALA A 91 -16.33 4.20 -3.35
N VAL A 92 -15.69 4.09 -4.52
CA VAL A 92 -14.25 4.35 -4.68
C VAL A 92 -13.89 5.79 -4.30
N ASN A 93 -14.67 6.78 -4.74
CA ASN A 93 -14.45 8.18 -4.37
C ASN A 93 -14.62 8.40 -2.86
N LEU A 94 -15.61 7.78 -2.23
CA LEU A 94 -15.78 7.85 -0.77
C LEU A 94 -14.61 7.19 -0.03
N SER A 95 -14.16 6.04 -0.51
CA SER A 95 -12.99 5.35 0.05
C SER A 95 -11.71 6.19 -0.08
N TYR A 96 -11.51 6.86 -1.20
CA TYR A 96 -10.42 7.81 -1.37
C TYR A 96 -10.49 8.94 -0.34
N LEU A 97 -11.61 9.64 -0.25
CA LEU A 97 -11.77 10.80 0.63
C LEU A 97 -11.55 10.42 2.11
N LYS A 98 -12.20 9.33 2.54
CA LYS A 98 -12.14 8.85 3.93
C LYS A 98 -10.76 8.33 4.33
N ASN A 99 -10.12 7.52 3.48
CA ASN A 99 -8.90 6.81 3.89
C ASN A 99 -7.62 7.52 3.47
N LEU A 100 -7.63 8.25 2.35
CA LEU A 100 -6.44 8.94 1.84
C LEU A 100 -6.44 10.42 2.16
N ALA A 101 -7.60 11.06 2.39
CA ALA A 101 -7.66 12.48 2.72
C ALA A 101 -8.38 12.81 4.04
N PRO A 102 -8.15 12.06 5.15
CA PRO A 102 -8.87 12.27 6.41
C PRO A 102 -8.61 13.67 7.00
N HIS A 103 -7.43 14.25 6.77
CA HIS A 103 -7.07 15.58 7.27
C HIS A 103 -7.84 16.72 6.59
N HIS A 104 -8.51 16.45 5.47
CA HIS A 104 -9.29 17.42 4.71
C HIS A 104 -10.80 17.21 4.87
N GLU A 105 -11.25 16.51 5.91
CA GLU A 105 -12.67 16.15 6.12
C GLU A 105 -13.62 17.35 5.99
N GLY A 106 -13.26 18.52 6.53
CA GLY A 106 -14.08 19.73 6.42
C GLY A 106 -14.35 20.19 4.98
N VAL A 107 -13.56 19.75 4.00
CA VAL A 107 -13.73 20.06 2.57
C VAL A 107 -14.76 19.16 1.89
N TRP A 108 -14.87 17.91 2.34
CA TRP A 108 -15.62 16.87 1.62
C TRP A 108 -16.76 16.24 2.41
N LYS A 109 -16.92 16.52 3.71
CA LYS A 109 -17.86 15.82 4.59
C LYS A 109 -19.32 15.88 4.15
N ASP A 110 -19.85 17.07 3.89
CA ASP A 110 -21.27 17.24 3.49
C ASP A 110 -21.58 16.48 2.19
N LYS A 111 -20.61 16.46 1.28
CA LYS A 111 -20.69 15.79 -0.02
C LYS A 111 -20.56 14.27 0.15
N TYR A 112 -19.70 13.83 1.06
CA TYR A 112 -19.56 12.43 1.45
C TYR A 112 -20.88 11.89 2.02
N ASP A 113 -21.52 12.61 2.93
CA ASP A 113 -22.78 12.18 3.55
C ASP A 113 -23.90 12.07 2.51
N LYS A 114 -23.99 13.04 1.57
CA LYS A 114 -24.94 12.96 0.45
C LYS A 114 -24.69 11.78 -0.48
N ALA A 115 -23.42 11.44 -0.74
CA ALA A 115 -23.07 10.27 -1.55
C ALA A 115 -23.33 8.95 -0.81
N ARG A 116 -23.22 8.92 0.52
CA ARG A 116 -23.66 7.78 1.33
C ARG A 116 -25.17 7.59 1.24
N GLU A 117 -25.95 8.66 1.33
CA GLU A 117 -27.41 8.57 1.11
C GLU A 117 -27.77 8.05 -0.28
N TYR A 118 -27.03 8.47 -1.32
CA TYR A 118 -27.18 7.93 -2.67
C TYR A 118 -26.97 6.41 -2.69
N LEU A 119 -25.86 5.92 -2.11
CA LEU A 119 -25.58 4.48 -2.07
C LEU A 119 -26.65 3.71 -1.31
N SER A 120 -27.11 4.21 -0.16
CA SER A 120 -28.19 3.58 0.59
C SER A 120 -29.50 3.50 -0.21
N LYS A 121 -29.83 4.54 -0.98
CA LYS A 121 -31.02 4.56 -1.86
C LYS A 121 -30.88 3.59 -3.04
N GLN A 122 -29.71 3.55 -3.69
CA GLN A 122 -29.49 2.70 -4.86
C GLN A 122 -29.39 1.21 -4.52
N ILE A 123 -28.76 0.88 -3.40
CA ILE A 123 -28.52 -0.52 -3.00
C ILE A 123 -29.72 -1.06 -2.22
N GLY A 124 -30.33 -0.24 -1.36
CA GLY A 124 -31.49 -0.62 -0.56
C GLY A 124 -31.23 -1.75 0.46
N ASP A 125 -29.98 -2.18 0.60
CA ASP A 125 -29.54 -3.24 1.49
C ASP A 125 -28.26 -2.81 2.21
N LYS A 126 -28.36 -2.65 3.52
CA LYS A 126 -27.27 -2.14 4.35
C LYS A 126 -26.03 -3.04 4.34
N ASN A 127 -26.22 -4.36 4.36
CA ASN A 127 -25.10 -5.31 4.38
C ASN A 127 -24.34 -5.29 3.05
N ALA A 128 -25.08 -5.21 1.93
CA ALA A 128 -24.50 -5.04 0.61
C ALA A 128 -23.76 -3.70 0.49
N GLU A 129 -24.34 -2.60 0.96
CA GLU A 129 -23.67 -1.29 0.95
C GLU A 129 -22.37 -1.31 1.75
N GLU A 130 -22.37 -1.91 2.95
CA GLU A 130 -21.16 -2.05 3.77
C GLU A 130 -20.09 -2.93 3.11
N GLU A 131 -20.48 -4.04 2.47
CA GLU A 131 -19.55 -4.89 1.72
C GLU A 131 -18.91 -4.13 0.54
N LEU A 132 -19.71 -3.39 -0.23
CA LEU A 132 -19.24 -2.57 -1.34
C LEU A 132 -18.17 -1.57 -0.88
N ILE A 133 -18.47 -0.81 0.18
CA ILE A 133 -17.58 0.21 0.70
C ILE A 133 -16.33 -0.42 1.30
N LYS A 134 -16.46 -1.55 1.99
CA LYS A 134 -15.30 -2.27 2.51
C LYS A 134 -14.37 -2.76 1.39
N CYS A 135 -14.92 -3.32 0.32
CA CYS A 135 -14.12 -3.73 -0.84
C CYS A 135 -13.43 -2.54 -1.53
N ALA A 136 -14.12 -1.40 -1.62
CA ALA A 136 -13.54 -0.17 -2.15
C ALA A 136 -12.44 0.39 -1.23
N ASP A 137 -12.65 0.43 0.09
CA ASP A 137 -11.68 0.85 1.11
C ASP A 137 -10.40 0.01 1.01
N GLU A 138 -10.54 -1.31 1.01
CA GLU A 138 -9.41 -2.23 0.88
C GLU A 138 -8.65 -2.03 -0.44
N TYR A 139 -9.38 -1.88 -1.56
CA TYR A 139 -8.76 -1.69 -2.87
C TYR A 139 -7.97 -0.38 -2.96
N VAL A 140 -8.57 0.74 -2.54
CA VAL A 140 -7.97 2.07 -2.61
C VAL A 140 -6.73 2.15 -1.72
N VAL A 141 -6.81 1.65 -0.48
CA VAL A 141 -5.68 1.63 0.44
C VAL A 141 -4.56 0.74 -0.10
N ASP A 142 -4.87 -0.50 -0.52
CA ASP A 142 -3.87 -1.42 -1.11
C ASP A 142 -3.10 -0.72 -2.23
N LYS A 143 -3.80 -0.20 -3.24
CA LYS A 143 -3.20 0.43 -4.41
C LYS A 143 -2.36 1.65 -4.08
N ALA A 144 -2.86 2.54 -3.23
CA ALA A 144 -2.12 3.74 -2.87
C ALA A 144 -0.86 3.42 -2.05
N THR A 145 -0.94 2.47 -1.11
CA THR A 145 0.23 2.06 -0.31
C THR A 145 1.27 1.30 -1.13
N ASP A 146 0.84 0.39 -2.03
CA ASP A 146 1.74 -0.37 -2.89
C ASP A 146 2.54 0.59 -3.78
N LYS A 147 1.90 1.62 -4.33
CA LYS A 147 2.56 2.64 -5.14
C LYS A 147 3.67 3.37 -4.37
N VAL A 148 3.39 3.88 -3.17
CA VAL A 148 4.38 4.59 -2.35
C VAL A 148 5.55 3.67 -1.97
N ILE A 149 5.28 2.40 -1.69
CA ILE A 149 6.31 1.41 -1.38
C ILE A 149 7.22 1.18 -2.60
N GLU A 150 6.64 1.04 -3.79
CA GLU A 150 7.41 0.84 -5.02
C GLU A 150 8.21 2.09 -5.44
N GLU A 151 7.67 3.29 -5.23
CA GLU A 151 8.39 4.56 -5.45
C GLU A 151 9.61 4.67 -4.53
N LYS A 152 9.43 4.43 -3.23
CA LYS A 152 10.54 4.45 -2.26
C LYS A 152 11.63 3.42 -2.58
N LYS A 153 11.26 2.23 -3.06
CA LYS A 153 12.25 1.24 -3.51
C LYS A 153 13.06 1.72 -4.70
N ARG A 154 12.44 2.41 -5.66
CA ARG A 154 13.15 2.97 -6.83
C ARG A 154 14.09 4.10 -6.44
N ASP A 155 13.64 5.02 -5.57
CA ASP A 155 14.47 6.13 -5.09
C ASP A 155 15.74 5.62 -4.42
N VAL A 156 15.64 4.58 -3.59
CA VAL A 156 16.81 3.94 -2.96
C VAL A 156 17.74 3.29 -3.99
N ILE A 157 17.20 2.70 -5.07
CA ILE A 157 18.01 2.10 -6.15
C ILE A 157 18.74 3.17 -6.97
N ASP A 158 18.08 4.30 -7.25
CA ASP A 158 18.65 5.37 -8.08
C ASP A 158 19.67 6.22 -7.31
N LEU A 159 19.45 6.49 -6.01
CA LEU A 159 20.46 7.11 -5.13
C LEU A 159 21.75 6.28 -5.07
N LYS A 160 21.63 4.94 -5.04
CA LYS A 160 22.77 4.02 -5.06
C LYS A 160 23.54 3.97 -6.39
N LYS A 161 22.98 4.51 -7.49
CA LYS A 161 23.68 4.58 -8.79
C LYS A 161 24.54 5.83 -8.92
N ASP A 162 24.15 6.92 -8.27
CA ASP A 162 24.83 8.21 -8.38
C ASP A 162 26.03 8.33 -7.42
N GLU A 163 26.10 7.49 -6.39
CA GLU A 163 27.22 7.46 -5.41
C GLU A 163 28.35 6.46 -5.74
N ILE A 164 28.30 5.73 -6.87
CA ILE A 164 29.39 4.84 -7.27
C ILE A 164 30.33 5.58 -8.24
N PRO A 165 31.58 5.93 -7.85
CA PRO A 165 32.58 6.39 -8.80
C PRO A 165 32.82 5.29 -9.85
N LYS A 166 32.78 5.67 -11.13
CA LYS A 166 33.20 4.79 -12.24
C LYS A 166 34.71 4.56 -12.18
N GLU A 167 35.16 3.75 -11.24
CA GLU A 167 36.45 3.05 -11.35
C GLU A 167 36.20 1.55 -11.47
N PRO A 168 37.03 0.82 -12.23
CA PRO A 168 36.83 -0.60 -12.46
C PRO A 168 37.09 -1.36 -11.16
N VAL A 169 36.03 -1.58 -10.37
CA VAL A 169 36.12 -2.37 -9.15
C VAL A 169 36.19 -3.84 -9.55
N ASP A 170 37.38 -4.37 -9.37
CA ASP A 170 37.68 -5.78 -9.54
C ASP A 170 36.71 -6.63 -8.71
N ARG A 171 36.31 -7.77 -9.26
CA ARG A 171 35.09 -8.52 -8.91
C ARG A 171 35.20 -9.29 -7.59
N GLY A 172 35.76 -8.69 -6.55
CA GLY A 172 36.28 -9.39 -5.38
C GLY A 172 35.94 -8.69 -4.07
N PHE A 173 34.67 -8.69 -3.66
CA PHE A 173 34.20 -8.86 -2.27
C PHE A 173 32.68 -8.68 -2.22
N PHE A 174 32.17 -7.57 -2.78
CA PHE A 174 30.74 -7.24 -2.79
C PHE A 174 29.89 -8.20 -3.65
N GLY A 175 30.41 -8.67 -4.78
CA GLY A 175 29.74 -9.68 -5.61
C GLY A 175 29.48 -10.99 -4.84
N LYS A 176 30.45 -11.41 -4.00
CA LYS A 176 30.27 -12.59 -3.13
C LYS A 176 29.23 -12.34 -2.04
N LEU A 177 29.14 -11.12 -1.52
CA LEU A 177 28.18 -10.78 -0.46
C LEU A 177 26.73 -10.83 -0.97
N TYR A 178 26.48 -10.31 -2.18
CA TYR A 178 25.17 -10.36 -2.83
C TYR A 178 24.74 -11.80 -3.18
N ASP A 179 25.66 -12.58 -3.76
CA ASP A 179 25.41 -14.00 -4.07
C ASP A 179 25.16 -14.85 -2.81
N THR A 180 25.77 -14.47 -1.67
CA THR A 180 25.59 -15.17 -0.38
C THR A 180 24.29 -14.77 0.32
N ALA A 181 23.94 -13.48 0.32
CA ALA A 181 22.67 -13.00 0.90
C ALA A 181 21.45 -13.48 0.10
N SER A 182 21.59 -13.61 -1.23
CA SER A 182 20.53 -14.12 -2.08
C SER A 182 20.31 -15.63 -1.95
N SER A 183 21.18 -16.39 -1.25
CA SER A 183 21.13 -17.86 -1.27
C SER A 183 20.74 -18.56 0.03
N LYS A 184 20.82 -17.98 1.25
CA LYS A 184 20.35 -18.66 2.50
C LYS A 184 19.92 -17.70 3.62
N THR A 185 18.75 -17.93 4.20
CA THR A 185 18.12 -17.17 5.29
C THR A 185 18.49 -17.73 6.68
N GLY A 186 18.95 -16.86 7.58
CA GLY A 186 19.18 -17.14 9.01
C GLY A 186 20.62 -16.88 9.48
N GLU A 187 21.52 -17.84 9.27
CA GLU A 187 22.87 -17.89 9.88
C GLU A 187 23.83 -16.76 9.44
N VAL A 188 23.56 -16.16 8.26
CA VAL A 188 24.40 -15.12 7.65
C VAL A 188 24.20 -13.75 8.32
N VAL A 189 23.02 -13.50 8.90
CA VAL A 189 22.67 -12.21 9.53
C VAL A 189 23.58 -11.93 10.72
N ASP A 190 23.81 -12.92 11.58
CA ASP A 190 24.66 -12.76 12.78
C ASP A 190 26.15 -12.63 12.43
N GLN A 191 26.61 -13.30 11.36
CA GLN A 191 27.99 -13.15 10.88
C GLN A 191 28.23 -11.77 10.28
N VAL A 192 27.28 -11.25 9.51
CA VAL A 192 27.34 -9.90 8.94
C VAL A 192 27.29 -8.84 10.05
N LYS A 193 26.45 -9.04 11.07
CA LYS A 193 26.37 -8.15 12.25
C LYS A 193 27.69 -8.09 13.03
N ASN A 194 28.37 -9.23 13.22
CA ASN A 194 29.69 -9.30 13.85
C ASN A 194 30.82 -8.67 13.00
N LEU A 195 30.70 -8.68 11.68
CA LEU A 195 31.64 -8.01 10.78
C LEU A 195 31.53 -6.47 10.86
N PHE A 196 30.31 -5.94 11.05
CA PHE A 196 30.11 -4.50 11.27
C PHE A 196 30.62 -4.01 12.63
N THR A 197 30.61 -4.85 13.67
CA THR A 197 31.11 -4.49 15.01
C THR A 197 32.62 -4.64 15.16
N SER A 198 33.28 -5.45 14.33
CA SER A 198 34.71 -5.78 14.47
C SER A 198 35.66 -4.94 13.60
N ASN A 199 35.15 -4.17 12.63
CA ASN A 199 36.02 -3.46 11.72
C ASN A 199 36.41 -2.05 12.24
N LYS A 200 37.71 -1.73 12.24
CA LYS A 200 38.29 -0.41 12.60
C LYS A 200 38.06 0.65 11.51
N TYR A 201 36.94 0.58 10.82
CA TYR A 201 36.46 1.59 9.90
C TYR A 201 35.30 2.29 10.61
N LYS A 202 35.28 3.63 10.60
CA LYS A 202 34.12 4.39 11.06
C LYS A 202 33.28 4.72 9.83
N PRO A 203 32.37 3.82 9.38
CA PRO A 203 31.36 4.22 8.41
C PRO A 203 30.54 5.34 9.05
N ASP A 204 30.15 6.30 8.23
CA ASP A 204 29.30 7.40 8.68
C ASP A 204 27.95 6.84 9.21
N ASP A 205 27.27 7.66 10.01
CA ASP A 205 26.04 7.24 10.68
C ASP A 205 24.91 6.93 9.67
N HIS A 206 25.04 7.35 8.41
CA HIS A 206 24.09 7.11 7.33
C HIS A 206 24.26 5.73 6.70
N GLU A 207 25.49 5.32 6.35
CA GLU A 207 25.77 3.96 5.85
C GLU A 207 25.43 2.88 6.89
N LYS A 208 25.66 3.18 8.18
CA LYS A 208 25.20 2.31 9.26
C LYS A 208 23.68 2.24 9.33
N ALA A 209 22.98 3.36 9.22
CA ALA A 209 21.52 3.39 9.28
C ALA A 209 20.88 2.65 8.10
N GLU A 210 21.40 2.81 6.88
CA GLU A 210 20.91 2.10 5.71
C GLU A 210 21.14 0.59 5.78
N ALA A 211 22.32 0.16 6.25
CA ALA A 211 22.59 -1.25 6.47
C ALA A 211 21.72 -1.81 7.61
N LEU A 212 21.45 -1.04 8.67
CA LEU A 212 20.59 -1.46 9.78
C LEU A 212 19.14 -1.62 9.35
N VAL A 213 18.62 -0.74 8.49
CA VAL A 213 17.25 -0.81 7.97
C VAL A 213 17.08 -2.05 7.08
N ILE A 214 18.04 -2.33 6.20
CA ILE A 214 18.01 -3.53 5.34
C ILE A 214 18.19 -4.81 6.18
N ILE A 215 19.00 -4.76 7.24
CA ILE A 215 19.14 -5.87 8.18
C ILE A 215 17.86 -6.05 9.00
N GLU A 216 17.20 -5.00 9.49
CA GLU A 216 15.90 -5.12 10.18
C GLU A 216 14.80 -5.65 9.25
N GLU A 217 14.80 -5.26 7.98
CA GLU A 217 13.86 -5.77 6.98
C GLU A 217 14.10 -7.25 6.62
N THR A 218 15.33 -7.75 6.83
CA THR A 218 15.72 -9.14 6.53
C THR A 218 15.85 -10.03 7.78
N ALA A 219 15.92 -9.43 8.97
CA ALA A 219 16.12 -10.08 10.27
C ALA A 219 14.86 -10.15 11.14
N THR A 220 13.67 -9.99 10.57
CA THR A 220 12.46 -10.60 11.13
C THR A 220 12.23 -11.98 10.51
N PRO A 221 12.90 -13.05 10.97
CA PRO A 221 12.34 -14.37 10.88
C PRO A 221 11.34 -14.57 12.03
N GLU A 222 10.28 -15.30 11.71
CA GLU A 222 9.56 -16.23 12.60
C GLU A 222 10.02 -16.23 14.06
N LYS A 223 9.16 -15.80 14.98
CA LYS A 223 9.10 -16.48 16.27
C LYS A 223 8.25 -17.73 16.11
N CYS A 224 8.91 -18.84 15.80
CA CYS A 224 8.44 -20.17 16.17
C CYS A 224 9.27 -20.65 17.39
N GLU A 225 8.56 -20.73 18.52
CA GLU A 225 8.62 -21.67 19.65
C GLU A 225 9.95 -22.09 20.32
N GLU A 226 10.02 -21.82 21.63
CA GLU A 226 10.43 -22.69 22.76
C GLU A 226 10.02 -21.88 24.03
N ILE A 227 9.13 -22.26 24.96
CA ILE A 227 8.58 -23.53 25.49
C ILE A 227 7.13 -23.27 25.92
#